data_AF-Q20EU0-F1
#
_entry.id   AF-Q20EU0-F1
#
_cell.length_a   1.000
_cell.length_b   1.000
_cell.length_c   1.000
_cell.angle_alpha   90.00
_cell.angle_beta   90.00
_cell.angle_gamma   90.00
#
_symmetry.space_group_name_H-M   'P 1'
#
loop_
_entity.id
_entity.type
_entity.pdbx_description
1 polymer ?
#
loop_
_entity_poly.entity_id
_entity_poly.type
_entity_poly.pdbx_seq_one_letter_code
_entity_poly.pdbx_strand_id
1 'polypeptide(L)'
;MTTNLEPQWILGFTDGEGCFNVSIVRQKSMAMGFQVLADYTVVQHERDIQILHALKDYFGVGQVGRNNDTRQHYRVRGLQPLTEAIIPFFEKHQLKTKKRIDFIKFRRIQLMVQRGQHLTPQGLLLIDKIRQKINRGPKTYLKLEEDGTVEMYDHATNEIHVARKRK
;
A
#
# COMPACT_ATOMS: atom_id res chain seq x y z
N MET A 1 -19.02 23.87 -1.23
CA MET A 1 -20.04 22.93 -0.71
C MET A 1 -19.30 21.84 0.02
N THR A 2 -19.61 21.58 1.29
CA THR A 2 -19.05 20.44 2.02
C THR A 2 -19.80 19.18 1.61
N THR A 3 -19.18 18.32 0.80
CA THR A 3 -19.77 17.04 0.41
C THR A 3 -19.64 16.07 1.58
N ASN A 4 -20.73 15.84 2.30
CA ASN A 4 -20.75 14.85 3.38
C ASN A 4 -20.88 13.44 2.76
N LEU A 5 -19.85 12.62 2.91
CA LEU A 5 -19.83 11.27 2.34
C LEU A 5 -20.38 10.25 3.34
N GLU A 6 -21.32 9.43 2.90
CA GLU A 6 -21.79 8.30 3.68
C GLU A 6 -20.81 7.13 3.63
N PRO A 7 -20.63 6.36 4.71
CA PRO A 7 -19.73 5.20 4.73
C PRO A 7 -20.01 4.19 3.60
N GLN A 8 -21.29 3.93 3.29
CA GLN A 8 -21.67 2.99 2.23
C GLN A 8 -21.32 3.51 0.83
N TRP A 9 -21.40 4.83 0.64
CA TRP A 9 -20.97 5.46 -0.61
C TRP A 9 -19.47 5.31 -0.81
N ILE A 10 -18.67 5.59 0.23
CA ILE A 10 -17.19 5.42 0.19
C ILE A 10 -16.82 3.97 -0.08
N LEU A 11 -17.57 3.02 0.51
CA LEU A 11 -17.36 1.60 0.31
C LEU A 11 -17.57 1.21 -1.16
N GLY A 12 -18.71 1.58 -1.74
CA GLY A 12 -19.02 1.33 -3.15
C GLY A 12 -18.04 2.02 -4.10
N PHE A 13 -17.70 3.27 -3.82
CA PHE A 13 -16.72 4.03 -4.59
C PHE A 13 -15.33 3.39 -4.54
N THR A 14 -14.93 2.88 -3.38
CA THR A 14 -13.65 2.16 -3.22
C THR A 14 -13.66 0.84 -3.98
N ASP A 15 -14.76 0.09 -3.98
CA ASP A 15 -14.89 -1.14 -4.75
C ASP A 15 -14.63 -0.91 -6.25
N GLY A 16 -15.09 0.23 -6.79
CA GLY A 16 -14.82 0.66 -8.16
C GLY A 16 -13.43 1.25 -8.37
N GLU A 17 -13.10 2.33 -7.66
CA GLU A 17 -11.99 3.26 -7.99
C GLU A 17 -10.79 3.18 -7.04
N GLY A 18 -10.95 2.53 -5.89
CA GLY A 18 -9.87 2.48 -4.89
C GLY A 18 -8.69 1.61 -5.32
N CYS A 19 -7.60 1.67 -4.57
CA CYS A 19 -6.45 0.80 -4.75
C CYS A 19 -5.74 0.61 -3.41
N PHE A 20 -5.49 -0.64 -3.03
CA PHE A 20 -4.62 -0.99 -1.92
C PHE A 20 -3.31 -1.51 -2.51
N ASN A 21 -2.22 -0.77 -2.27
CA ASN A 21 -0.93 -1.06 -2.87
C ASN A 21 0.13 -1.30 -1.79
N VAL A 22 1.03 -2.25 -2.06
CA VAL A 22 2.23 -2.49 -1.27
C VAL A 22 3.42 -2.69 -2.19
N SER A 23 4.45 -1.86 -2.04
CA SER A 23 5.74 -2.00 -2.71
C SER A 23 6.87 -2.23 -1.71
N ILE A 24 7.94 -2.86 -2.19
CA ILE A 24 9.21 -2.93 -1.49
C ILE A 24 10.23 -2.24 -2.39
N VAL A 25 10.98 -1.31 -1.82
CA VAL A 25 12.00 -0.54 -2.55
C VAL A 25 13.34 -0.65 -1.84
N ARG A 26 14.43 -0.59 -2.62
CA ARG A 26 15.79 -0.50 -2.08
C ARG A 26 15.94 0.83 -1.34
N GLN A 27 16.23 0.76 -0.05
CA GLN A 27 16.45 1.93 0.80
C GLN A 27 17.66 1.65 1.68
N LYS A 28 18.85 2.09 1.23
CA LYS A 28 20.13 1.73 1.86
C LYS A 28 20.18 2.07 3.35
N SER A 29 19.50 3.12 3.80
CA SER A 29 19.46 3.54 5.21
C SER A 29 18.69 2.60 6.13
N MET A 30 17.83 1.72 5.61
CA MET A 30 17.06 0.79 6.41
C MET A 30 17.91 -0.38 6.91
N ALA A 31 17.53 -0.97 8.05
CA ALA A 31 18.25 -2.10 8.66
C ALA A 31 18.41 -3.30 7.69
N MET A 32 17.36 -3.60 6.91
CA MET A 32 17.37 -4.64 5.88
C MET A 32 17.81 -4.13 4.50
N GLY A 33 18.14 -2.84 4.36
CA GLY A 33 18.40 -2.19 3.08
C GLY A 33 17.20 -2.09 2.14
N PHE A 34 16.01 -2.43 2.63
CA PHE A 34 14.72 -2.35 1.95
C PHE A 34 13.69 -1.64 2.82
N GLN A 35 12.77 -0.93 2.18
CA GLN A 35 11.63 -0.29 2.82
C GLN A 35 10.34 -0.88 2.26
N VAL A 36 9.43 -1.27 3.16
CA VAL A 36 8.05 -1.61 2.81
C VAL A 36 7.24 -0.33 2.75
N LEU A 37 6.69 -0.02 1.58
CA LEU A 37 5.82 1.13 1.35
C LEU A 37 4.41 0.63 1.07
N ALA A 38 3.44 1.29 1.67
CA ALA A 38 2.03 0.96 1.47
C ALA A 38 1.21 2.22 1.31
N ASP A 39 0.19 2.13 0.46
CA ASP A 39 -0.75 3.21 0.24
C ASP A 39 -2.15 2.71 -0.08
N TYR A 40 -3.13 3.47 0.38
CA TYR A 40 -4.49 3.45 -0.14
C TYR A 40 -4.66 4.68 -1.05
N THR A 41 -5.01 4.46 -2.30
CA THR A 41 -5.15 5.53 -3.30
C THR A 41 -6.49 5.43 -4.01
N VAL A 42 -7.12 6.58 -4.25
CA VAL A 42 -8.25 6.74 -5.18
C VAL A 42 -7.82 7.76 -6.24
N VAL A 43 -7.99 7.44 -7.52
CA VAL A 43 -7.61 8.32 -8.64
C VAL A 43 -8.86 8.74 -9.39
N GLN A 44 -8.96 10.02 -9.74
CA GLN A 44 -10.05 10.55 -10.57
C GLN A 44 -9.53 11.58 -11.56
N HIS A 45 -10.35 11.88 -12.57
CA HIS A 45 -10.11 13.03 -13.45
C HIS A 45 -10.22 14.34 -12.65
N GLU A 46 -9.46 15.37 -13.01
CA GLU A 46 -9.41 16.64 -12.28
C GLU A 46 -10.75 17.37 -12.20
N ARG A 47 -11.65 17.12 -13.15
CA ARG A 47 -13.04 17.62 -13.12
C ARG A 47 -13.82 17.16 -11.88
N ASP A 48 -13.44 16.00 -11.35
CA ASP A 48 -14.08 15.34 -10.20
C ASP A 48 -13.21 15.48 -8.93
N ILE A 49 -12.21 16.37 -8.91
CA ILE A 49 -11.27 16.52 -7.78
C ILE A 49 -11.95 16.79 -6.43
N GLN A 50 -13.16 17.39 -6.45
CA GLN A 50 -13.94 17.65 -5.24
C GLN A 50 -14.21 16.38 -4.45
N ILE A 51 -14.39 15.22 -5.12
CA ILE A 51 -14.62 13.95 -4.42
C ILE A 51 -13.39 13.45 -3.67
N LEU A 52 -12.20 13.77 -4.19
CA LEU A 52 -10.93 13.42 -3.55
C LEU A 52 -10.71 14.27 -2.28
N HIS A 53 -11.08 15.55 -2.33
CA HIS A 53 -11.09 16.40 -1.15
C HIS A 53 -12.11 15.94 -0.11
N ALA A 54 -13.31 15.54 -0.54
CA ALA A 54 -14.33 15.00 0.37
C ALA A 54 -13.87 13.71 1.06
N LEU A 55 -13.15 12.83 0.37
CA LEU A 55 -12.53 11.65 0.99
C LEU A 55 -11.47 12.04 2.03
N LYS A 56 -10.60 13.01 1.72
CA LYS A 56 -9.61 13.52 2.66
C LYS A 56 -10.27 14.10 3.91
N ASP A 57 -11.33 14.89 3.74
CA ASP A 57 -12.05 15.50 4.86
C ASP A 57 -12.77 14.45 5.70
N TYR A 58 -13.37 13.43 5.07
CA TYR A 58 -14.02 12.32 5.76
C TYR A 58 -13.04 11.51 6.62
N PHE A 59 -11.90 11.13 6.07
CA PHE A 59 -10.91 10.30 6.79
C PHE A 59 -10.02 11.12 7.73
N GLY A 60 -9.94 12.44 7.56
CA GLY A 60 -9.07 13.33 8.33
C GLY A 60 -7.58 13.11 8.10
N VAL A 61 -7.18 12.25 7.15
CA VAL A 61 -5.79 11.90 6.84
C VAL A 61 -5.56 11.88 5.33
N GLY A 62 -4.30 11.79 4.92
CA GLY A 62 -3.91 11.69 3.53
C GLY A 62 -3.81 13.04 2.80
N GLN A 63 -3.52 12.95 1.51
CA GLN A 63 -3.26 14.09 0.66
C GLN A 63 -3.98 13.98 -0.67
N VAL A 64 -4.43 15.12 -1.19
CA VAL A 64 -4.91 15.26 -2.56
C VAL A 64 -3.79 15.87 -3.40
N GLY A 65 -3.50 15.31 -4.56
CA GLY A 65 -2.44 15.82 -5.42
C GLY A 65 -2.48 15.24 -6.84
N ARG A 66 -1.61 15.78 -7.70
CA ARG A 66 -1.53 15.35 -9.10
C ARG A 66 -1.01 13.93 -9.22
N ASN A 67 -1.66 13.11 -10.04
CA ASN A 67 -1.19 11.76 -10.37
C ASN A 67 -0.40 11.76 -11.69
N ASN A 68 -1.06 12.09 -12.80
CA ASN A 68 -0.48 12.22 -14.14
C ASN A 68 -1.47 12.94 -15.05
N ASP A 69 -0.98 13.73 -16.02
CA ASP A 69 -1.82 14.46 -16.98
C ASP A 69 -2.97 15.21 -16.29
N THR A 70 -4.21 14.86 -16.62
CA THR A 70 -5.47 15.40 -16.06
C THR A 70 -6.02 14.59 -14.88
N ARG A 71 -5.26 13.65 -14.33
CA ARG A 71 -5.66 12.80 -13.20
C ARG A 71 -5.09 13.32 -11.89
N GLN A 72 -5.96 13.33 -10.89
CA GLN A 72 -5.68 13.67 -9.50
C GLN A 72 -5.83 12.41 -8.63
N HIS A 73 -5.21 12.41 -7.46
CA HIS A 73 -5.37 11.32 -6.50
C HIS A 73 -5.68 11.85 -5.09
N TYR A 74 -6.49 11.10 -4.35
CA TYR A 74 -6.47 11.06 -2.90
C TYR A 74 -5.61 9.87 -2.48
N ARG A 75 -4.63 10.10 -1.60
CA ARG A 75 -3.65 9.08 -1.22
C ARG A 75 -3.32 9.15 0.26
N VAL A 76 -3.43 8.00 0.92
CA VAL A 76 -3.01 7.80 2.32
C VAL A 76 -1.79 6.91 2.33
N ARG A 77 -0.71 7.38 2.95
CA ARG A 77 0.57 6.71 3.07
C ARG A 77 1.07 6.74 4.50
N GLY A 78 1.90 5.76 4.85
CA GLY A 78 2.52 5.66 6.17
C GLY A 78 1.73 4.77 7.11
N LEU A 79 2.45 4.13 8.03
CA LEU A 79 1.88 3.10 8.89
C LEU A 79 0.71 3.64 9.72
N GLN A 80 0.94 4.74 10.45
CA GLN A 80 -0.02 5.30 11.39
C GLN A 80 -1.38 5.66 10.74
N PRO A 81 -1.47 6.54 9.71
CA PRO A 81 -2.77 6.88 9.12
C PRO A 81 -3.46 5.70 8.47
N LEU A 82 -2.71 4.71 7.96
CA LEU A 82 -3.29 3.48 7.44
C LEU A 82 -3.90 2.60 8.54
N THR A 83 -3.20 2.44 9.67
CA THR A 83 -3.67 1.60 10.79
C THR A 83 -4.73 2.25 11.65
N GLU A 84 -4.76 3.58 11.73
CA GLU A 84 -5.68 4.31 12.59
C GLU A 84 -6.96 4.77 11.87
N ALA A 85 -6.92 5.03 10.56
CA ALA A 85 -8.07 5.52 9.81
C ALA A 85 -8.57 4.54 8.75
N ILE A 86 -7.70 4.09 7.84
CA ILE A 86 -8.12 3.32 6.67
C ILE A 86 -8.50 1.88 7.01
N ILE A 87 -7.64 1.17 7.75
CA ILE A 87 -7.90 -0.22 8.13
C ILE A 87 -9.17 -0.35 8.98
N PRO A 88 -9.38 0.44 10.06
CA PRO A 88 -10.58 0.32 10.88
C PRO A 88 -11.87 0.57 10.09
N PHE A 89 -11.85 1.51 9.15
CA PHE A 89 -13.00 1.77 8.28
C PHE A 89 -13.39 0.53 7.47
N PHE A 90 -12.45 -0.10 6.75
CA PHE A 90 -12.74 -1.26 5.91
C PHE A 90 -12.86 -2.58 6.68
N GLU A 91 -12.45 -2.63 7.95
CA GLU A 91 -12.83 -3.71 8.87
C GLU A 91 -14.31 -3.61 9.27
N LYS A 92 -14.76 -2.40 9.61
CA LYS A 92 -16.16 -2.12 9.97
C LYS A 92 -17.09 -2.23 8.75
N HIS A 93 -16.62 -1.79 7.58
CA HIS A 93 -17.38 -1.76 6.33
C HIS A 93 -16.73 -2.68 5.28
N GLN A 94 -17.33 -3.85 5.06
CA GLN A 94 -16.73 -4.88 4.21
C GLN A 94 -16.97 -4.64 2.72
N LEU A 95 -15.87 -4.49 1.96
CA LEU A 95 -15.87 -4.42 0.49
C LEU A 95 -16.58 -5.65 -0.11
N LYS A 96 -17.25 -5.43 -1.24
CA LYS A 96 -18.11 -6.43 -1.90
C LYS A 96 -17.43 -7.12 -3.08
N THR A 97 -16.37 -6.54 -3.63
CA THR A 97 -15.64 -7.12 -4.78
C THR A 97 -14.41 -7.93 -4.34
N LYS A 98 -13.65 -8.47 -5.31
CA LYS A 98 -12.34 -9.11 -5.08
C LYS A 98 -11.35 -8.19 -4.36
N LYS A 99 -11.59 -6.88 -4.36
CA LYS A 99 -10.81 -5.88 -3.62
C LYS A 99 -10.84 -6.10 -2.11
N ARG A 100 -11.86 -6.78 -1.58
CA ARG A 100 -11.86 -7.28 -0.19
C ARG A 100 -10.66 -8.19 0.09
N ILE A 101 -10.31 -9.06 -0.87
CA ILE A 101 -9.19 -9.99 -0.72
C ILE A 101 -7.87 -9.21 -0.72
N ASP A 102 -7.74 -8.17 -1.55
CA ASP A 102 -6.58 -7.28 -1.55
C ASP A 102 -6.47 -6.52 -0.22
N PHE A 103 -7.58 -5.97 0.27
CA PHE A 103 -7.64 -5.30 1.57
C PHE A 103 -7.18 -6.22 2.72
N ILE A 104 -7.64 -7.47 2.75
CA ILE A 104 -7.24 -8.44 3.79
C ILE A 104 -5.72 -8.66 3.78
N LYS A 105 -5.12 -8.80 2.58
CA LYS A 105 -3.66 -8.95 2.43
C LYS A 105 -2.92 -7.68 2.83
N PHE A 106 -3.41 -6.52 2.38
CA PHE A 106 -2.87 -5.21 2.71
C PHE A 106 -2.85 -4.97 4.22
N ARG A 107 -3.98 -5.20 4.90
CA ARG A 107 -4.12 -5.13 6.36
C ARG A 107 -3.13 -6.06 7.04
N ARG A 108 -3.05 -7.32 6.60
CA ARG A 108 -2.09 -8.29 7.17
C ARG A 108 -0.66 -7.76 7.11
N ILE A 109 -0.25 -7.21 5.97
CA ILE A 109 1.09 -6.61 5.82
C ILE A 109 1.27 -5.43 6.77
N GLN A 110 0.29 -4.52 6.88
CA GLN A 110 0.42 -3.38 7.81
C GLN A 110 0.59 -3.83 9.26
N LEU A 111 -0.16 -4.84 9.71
CA LEU A 111 0.01 -5.40 11.05
C LEU A 111 1.38 -6.08 11.25
N MET A 112 1.92 -6.73 10.22
CA MET A 112 3.28 -7.28 10.26
C MET A 112 4.33 -6.17 10.37
N VAL A 113 4.15 -5.07 9.64
CA VAL A 113 5.03 -3.89 9.70
C VAL A 113 4.96 -3.24 11.08
N GLN A 114 3.76 -3.04 11.62
CA GLN A 114 3.52 -2.49 12.96
C GLN A 114 4.20 -3.30 14.07
N ARG A 115 4.25 -4.63 13.92
CA ARG A 115 4.93 -5.55 14.84
C ARG A 115 6.44 -5.69 14.59
N GLY A 116 7.02 -4.89 13.69
CA GLY A 116 8.45 -4.93 13.39
C GLY A 116 8.91 -6.16 12.60
N GLN A 117 8.01 -6.99 12.07
CA GLN A 117 8.40 -8.24 11.40
C GLN A 117 9.20 -8.01 10.11
N HIS A 118 9.00 -6.87 9.45
CA HIS A 118 9.77 -6.45 8.28
C HIS A 118 11.27 -6.19 8.56
N LEU A 119 11.68 -6.17 9.82
CA LEU A 119 13.09 -5.99 10.25
C LEU A 119 13.89 -7.30 10.24
N THR A 120 13.27 -8.42 9.88
CA THR A 120 13.93 -9.72 9.70
C THR A 120 13.86 -10.18 8.25
N PRO A 121 14.85 -10.94 7.74
CA PRO A 121 14.80 -11.53 6.41
C PRO A 121 13.51 -12.33 6.17
N GLN A 122 13.16 -13.20 7.12
CA GLN A 122 11.99 -14.08 7.02
C GLN A 122 10.68 -13.30 6.98
N GLY A 123 10.54 -12.27 7.83
CA GLY A 123 9.34 -11.44 7.83
C GLY A 123 9.23 -10.60 6.56
N LEU A 124 10.35 -10.08 6.04
CA LEU A 124 10.38 -9.34 4.78
C LEU A 124 10.00 -10.22 3.58
N LEU A 125 10.51 -11.46 3.49
CA LEU A 125 10.13 -12.43 2.46
C LEU A 125 8.66 -12.84 2.56
N LEU A 126 8.12 -12.98 3.78
CA LEU A 126 6.71 -13.27 3.96
C LEU A 126 5.84 -12.10 3.50
N ILE A 127 6.23 -10.85 3.79
CA ILE A 127 5.57 -9.66 3.25
C ILE A 127 5.63 -9.68 1.72
N ASP A 128 6.78 -9.99 1.14
CA ASP A 128 6.97 -10.10 -0.31
C ASP A 128 6.00 -11.14 -0.93
N LYS A 129 5.96 -12.34 -0.37
CA LYS A 129 5.06 -13.41 -0.79
C LYS A 129 3.57 -13.01 -0.71
N ILE A 130 3.19 -12.21 0.28
CA ILE A 130 1.81 -11.72 0.41
C ILE A 130 1.52 -10.62 -0.60
N ARG A 131 2.41 -9.62 -0.77
CA ARG A 131 2.19 -8.52 -1.73
C ARG A 131 2.16 -9.00 -3.17
N GLN A 132 2.88 -10.07 -3.51
CA GLN A 132 2.82 -10.69 -4.84
C GLN A 132 1.41 -11.18 -5.22
N LYS A 133 0.54 -11.38 -4.22
CA LYS A 133 -0.85 -11.79 -4.41
C LYS A 133 -1.85 -10.65 -4.28
N ILE A 134 -1.40 -9.41 -4.09
CA ILE A 134 -2.24 -8.21 -4.22
C ILE A 134 -2.26 -7.85 -5.71
N ASN A 135 -3.45 -7.46 -6.20
CA ASN A 135 -3.75 -7.16 -7.60
C ASN A 135 -2.58 -6.79 -8.52
N ARG A 136 -2.49 -7.47 -9.68
CA ARG A 136 -1.42 -7.45 -10.70
C ARG A 136 0.00 -7.81 -10.24
N GLY A 137 0.25 -7.93 -8.94
CA GLY A 137 1.57 -8.23 -8.39
C GLY A 137 2.62 -7.15 -8.74
N PRO A 138 3.63 -6.93 -7.88
CA PRO A 138 4.79 -6.18 -8.31
C PRO A 138 5.59 -7.02 -9.33
N LYS A 139 6.33 -6.35 -10.22
CA LYS A 139 7.31 -7.02 -11.11
C LYS A 139 8.59 -7.45 -10.40
N THR A 140 8.69 -7.14 -9.11
CA THR A 140 9.83 -7.43 -8.26
C THR A 140 9.51 -8.51 -7.25
N TYR A 141 10.46 -9.38 -6.93
CA TYR A 141 10.35 -10.34 -5.82
C TYR A 141 11.65 -10.38 -5.01
N LEU A 142 11.55 -10.89 -3.78
CA LEU A 142 12.70 -11.07 -2.90
C LEU A 142 13.13 -12.54 -2.84
N LYS A 143 14.44 -12.78 -2.76
CA LYS A 143 15.05 -14.07 -2.48
C LYS A 143 16.01 -13.96 -1.30
N LEU A 144 16.12 -15.04 -0.53
CA LEU A 144 17.10 -15.20 0.52
C LEU A 144 18.18 -16.17 0.04
N GLU A 145 19.41 -15.71 0.03
CA GLU A 145 20.57 -16.55 -0.28
C GLU A 145 21.05 -17.33 0.94
N GLU A 146 21.84 -18.37 0.70
CA GLU A 146 22.37 -19.27 1.75
C GLU A 146 23.22 -18.52 2.79
N ASP A 147 23.90 -17.45 2.37
CA ASP A 147 24.73 -16.61 3.23
C ASP A 147 23.91 -15.58 4.06
N GLY A 148 22.57 -15.62 3.95
CA GLY A 148 21.65 -14.72 4.65
C GLY A 148 21.41 -13.37 3.96
N THR A 149 21.93 -13.17 2.76
CA THR A 149 21.70 -11.97 1.94
C THR A 149 20.28 -11.96 1.37
N VAL A 150 19.63 -10.80 1.36
CA VAL A 150 18.33 -10.61 0.71
C VAL A 150 18.55 -9.88 -0.61
N GLU A 151 18.10 -10.48 -1.70
CA GLU A 151 18.18 -9.91 -3.05
C GLU A 151 16.79 -9.58 -3.57
N MET A 152 16.67 -8.43 -4.23
CA MET A 152 15.47 -8.05 -4.97
C MET A 152 15.73 -8.16 -6.46
N TYR A 153 14.92 -8.96 -7.13
CA TYR A 153 14.98 -9.17 -8.57
C TYR A 153 13.88 -8.35 -9.23
N ASP A 154 14.19 -7.62 -10.29
CA ASP A 154 13.21 -6.87 -11.10
C ASP A 154 13.08 -7.50 -12.49
N HIS A 155 11.93 -8.12 -12.77
CA HIS A 155 11.64 -8.72 -14.07
C HIS A 155 11.42 -7.69 -15.19
N ALA A 156 11.17 -6.43 -14.86
CA ALA A 156 10.97 -5.39 -15.86
C ALA A 156 12.29 -4.93 -16.49
N THR A 157 13.35 -4.88 -15.69
CA THR A 157 14.66 -4.33 -16.06
C THR A 157 15.77 -5.37 -16.13
N ASN A 158 15.52 -6.60 -15.67
CA ASN A 158 16.53 -7.64 -15.43
C ASN A 158 17.64 -7.21 -14.45
N GLU A 159 17.33 -6.28 -13.53
CA GLU A 159 18.27 -5.81 -12.51
C GLU A 159 18.12 -6.62 -11.20
N ILE A 160 19.24 -6.73 -10.47
CA ILE A 160 19.31 -7.33 -9.14
C ILE A 160 19.80 -6.29 -8.14
N HIS A 161 19.03 -6.05 -7.08
CA HIS A 161 19.39 -5.17 -5.99
C HIS A 161 19.66 -5.97 -4.72
N VAL A 162 20.93 -6.03 -4.31
CA VAL A 162 21.40 -6.83 -3.17
C VAL A 162 21.42 -6.00 -1.88
N ALA A 163 20.83 -6.48 -0.79
CA ALA A 163 21.04 -5.88 0.53
C ALA A 163 21.35 -6.92 1.61
N ARG A 164 22.31 -6.58 2.48
CA ARG A 164 22.60 -7.33 3.70
C ARG A 164 22.09 -6.58 4.91
N LYS A 165 21.61 -7.33 5.91
CA LYS A 165 21.22 -6.76 7.19
C LYS A 165 22.43 -6.02 7.78
N ARG A 166 22.24 -4.75 8.14
CA ARG A 166 23.27 -3.98 8.85
C ARG A 166 23.47 -4.59 10.24
N LYS A 167 24.73 -4.78 10.63
CA LYS A 167 25.12 -5.19 11.99
C LYS A 167 24.69 -4.13 13.00
#